data_AF-A0A7W0RB17-F1
#
_entry.id   AF-A0A7W0RB17-F1
#
_cell.length_a   1.000
_cell.length_b   1.000
_cell.length_c   1.000
_cell.angle_alpha   90.00
_cell.angle_beta   90.00
_cell.angle_gamma   90.00
#
_symmetry.space_group_name_H-M   'P 1'
#
loop_
_entity.id
_entity.type
_entity.pdbx_description
1 polymer ?
#
loop_
_entity_poly.entity_id
_entity_poly.type
_entity_poly.pdbx_seq_one_letter_code
_entity_poly.pdbx_strand_id
1 'polypeptide(L)'
;MPERTDIAIVSLGTTMGWRLSDRALADQVRAAGASCQIVPVPLGIAGPLRRTMALTDAVEALAAVRAARGVSAGATIFSSVTAALLQRPRAPHAIRFDTTASLSRPGVGGAWQRRREQGVLARADLL
;
A
#
# COMPACT_ATOMS: atom_id res chain seq x y z
N MET A 1 24.10 -12.64 -1.77
CA MET A 1 23.11 -11.60 -2.15
C MET A 1 21.85 -11.88 -1.35
N PRO A 2 21.16 -10.88 -0.78
CA PRO A 2 19.89 -11.15 -0.12
C PRO A 2 18.95 -11.80 -1.13
N GLU A 3 18.35 -12.92 -0.74
CA GLU A 3 17.42 -13.68 -1.58
C GLU A 3 16.25 -12.79 -1.97
N ARG A 4 16.06 -12.58 -3.28
CA ARG A 4 14.98 -11.73 -3.80
C ARG A 4 13.68 -12.49 -3.63
N THR A 5 12.73 -11.91 -2.89
CA THR A 5 11.39 -12.49 -2.75
C THR A 5 10.61 -12.29 -4.05
N ASP A 6 9.71 -13.20 -4.40
CA ASP A 6 8.90 -13.07 -5.63
C ASP A 6 7.88 -11.94 -5.47
N ILE A 7 7.17 -11.90 -4.32
CA ILE A 7 6.14 -10.90 -4.06
C ILE A 7 6.32 -10.24 -2.68
N ALA A 8 6.35 -8.91 -2.66
CA ALA A 8 6.27 -8.14 -1.43
C ALA A 8 4.90 -7.49 -1.27
N ILE A 9 4.24 -7.67 -0.13
CA ILE A 9 2.99 -7.00 0.22
C ILE A 9 3.29 -5.84 1.15
N VAL A 10 3.20 -4.60 0.65
CA VAL A 10 3.33 -3.39 1.48
C VAL A 10 2.02 -3.16 2.20
N SER A 11 2.01 -3.46 3.49
CA SER A 11 0.83 -3.48 4.35
C SER A 11 0.78 -2.25 5.23
N LEU A 12 -0.20 -1.37 5.01
CA LEU A 12 -0.50 -0.29 5.96
C LEU A 12 -0.98 -0.85 7.31
N GLY A 13 -1.73 -1.95 7.27
CA GLY A 13 -2.11 -2.72 8.46
C GLY A 13 -2.74 -1.89 9.58
N THR A 14 -3.46 -0.80 9.26
CA THR A 14 -4.05 0.11 10.25
C THR A 14 -5.11 -0.57 11.12
N THR A 15 -5.79 -1.58 10.57
CA THR A 15 -6.83 -2.36 11.25
C THR A 15 -6.44 -3.84 11.35
N MET A 16 -7.07 -4.56 12.31
CA MET A 16 -6.90 -6.01 12.41
C MET A 16 -7.40 -6.73 11.15
N GLY A 17 -8.52 -6.27 10.57
CA GLY A 17 -9.08 -6.82 9.33
C GLY A 17 -8.09 -6.75 8.17
N TRP A 18 -7.41 -5.62 7.99
CA TRP A 18 -6.37 -5.49 6.97
C TRP A 18 -5.19 -6.43 7.22
N ARG A 19 -4.69 -6.51 8.46
CA ARG A 19 -3.61 -7.44 8.81
C ARG A 19 -3.97 -8.91 8.60
N LEU A 20 -5.23 -9.30 8.81
CA LEU A 20 -5.71 -10.65 8.50
C LEU A 20 -5.80 -10.87 7.00
N SER A 21 -6.32 -9.90 6.25
CA SER A 21 -6.43 -9.99 4.81
C SER A 21 -5.07 -10.06 4.10
N ASP A 22 -4.08 -9.30 4.56
CA ASP A 22 -2.71 -9.36 4.01
C ASP A 22 -2.03 -10.69 4.30
N ARG A 23 -2.28 -11.28 5.49
CA ARG A 23 -1.82 -12.63 5.83
C ARG A 23 -2.45 -13.68 4.94
N ALA A 24 -3.78 -13.66 4.78
CA ALA A 24 -4.49 -14.60 3.93
C ALA A 24 -3.99 -14.53 2.47
N LEU A 25 -3.75 -13.33 1.94
CA LEU A 25 -3.18 -13.16 0.61
C LEU A 25 -1.75 -13.70 0.53
N ALA A 26 -0.90 -13.40 1.50
CA ALA A 26 0.46 -13.93 1.53
C ALA A 26 0.47 -15.46 1.56
N ASP A 27 -0.43 -16.08 2.31
CA ASP A 27 -0.56 -17.53 2.41
C ASP A 27 -1.05 -18.15 1.09
N GLN A 28 -1.97 -17.49 0.38
CA GLN A 28 -2.39 -17.90 -0.97
C GLN A 28 -1.24 -17.83 -1.99
N VAL A 29 -0.44 -16.77 -1.96
CA VAL A 29 0.74 -16.62 -2.82
C VAL A 29 1.76 -17.73 -2.54
N ARG A 30 2.02 -18.03 -1.26
CA ARG A 30 2.92 -19.12 -0.85
C ARG A 30 2.38 -20.48 -1.26
N ALA A 31 1.08 -20.72 -1.10
CA ALA A 31 0.43 -21.95 -1.53
C ALA A 31 0.50 -22.15 -3.05
N ALA A 32 0.55 -21.06 -3.83
CA ALA A 32 0.79 -21.09 -5.26
C ALA A 32 2.26 -21.31 -5.65
N GLY A 33 3.16 -21.47 -4.67
CA GLY A 33 4.58 -21.79 -4.89
C GLY A 33 5.51 -20.58 -4.99
N ALA A 34 5.04 -19.35 -4.79
CA ALA A 34 5.86 -18.15 -4.83
C ALA A 34 6.26 -17.69 -3.42
N SER A 35 7.49 -17.21 -3.26
CA SER A 35 7.93 -16.60 -2.01
C SER A 35 7.21 -15.26 -1.77
N CYS A 36 6.72 -15.05 -0.55
CA CYS A 36 5.97 -13.84 -0.21
C CYS A 36 6.38 -13.25 1.14
N GLN A 37 6.66 -11.95 1.16
CA GLN A 37 6.98 -11.18 2.35
C GLN A 37 5.93 -10.10 2.59
N ILE A 38 5.42 -10.01 3.82
CA ILE A 38 4.62 -8.86 4.25
C ILE A 38 5.56 -7.82 4.83
N VAL A 39 5.46 -6.60 4.31
CA VAL A 39 6.25 -5.43 4.71
C VAL A 39 5.31 -4.49 5.46
N PRO A 40 5.30 -4.54 6.80
CA PRO A 40 4.45 -3.64 7.59
C PRO A 40 4.95 -2.20 7.46
N VAL A 41 4.04 -1.27 7.27
CA VAL A 41 4.33 0.16 7.30
C VAL A 41 4.26 0.62 8.76
N PRO A 42 5.38 1.06 9.37
CA PRO A 42 5.37 1.57 10.72
C PRO A 42 4.71 2.95 10.72
N LEU A 43 3.42 2.99 11.04
CA LEU A 43 2.66 4.24 11.11
C LEU A 43 2.97 5.09 12.35
N GLY A 44 3.76 4.55 13.27
CA GLY A 44 4.32 5.26 14.43
C GLY A 44 3.27 5.91 15.34
N ILE A 45 3.75 6.77 16.25
CA ILE A 45 2.97 7.57 17.21
C ILE A 45 2.34 8.78 16.50
N ALA A 46 2.14 8.75 15.18
CA ALA A 46 1.56 9.87 14.41
C ALA A 46 0.05 10.06 14.66
N GLY A 47 -0.55 9.25 15.55
CA GLY A 47 -1.94 9.39 16.01
C GLY A 47 -2.37 10.83 16.37
N PRO A 48 -1.56 11.62 17.10
CA PRO A 48 -1.88 13.01 17.44
C PRO A 48 -1.73 14.01 16.27
N LEU A 49 -1.01 13.64 15.20
CA LEU A 49 -0.84 14.44 13.99
C LEU A 49 -1.96 14.20 12.96
N ARG A 50 -2.88 13.26 13.21
CA ARG A 50 -4.09 13.01 12.41
C ARG A 50 -5.13 14.11 12.62
N ARG A 51 -4.79 15.36 12.31
CA ARG A 51 -5.70 16.50 12.41
C ARG A 51 -6.67 16.57 11.23
N THR A 52 -6.23 16.11 10.06
CA THR A 52 -7.06 16.00 8.85
C THR A 52 -6.77 14.68 8.13
N MET A 53 -7.76 14.13 7.42
CA MET A 53 -7.61 12.89 6.66
C MET A 53 -6.52 13.02 5.59
N ALA A 54 -6.42 14.17 4.93
CA ALA A 54 -5.40 14.42 3.91
C ALA A 54 -3.96 14.37 4.47
N LEU A 55 -3.73 14.95 5.65
CA LEU A 55 -2.42 14.88 6.30
C LEU A 55 -2.10 13.45 6.74
N THR A 56 -3.11 12.72 7.22
CA THR A 56 -2.99 11.30 7.56
C THR A 56 -2.56 10.49 6.34
N ASP A 57 -3.29 10.61 5.23
CA ASP A 57 -3.00 9.87 4.00
C ASP A 57 -1.61 10.22 3.44
N ALA A 58 -1.15 11.47 3.55
CA ALA A 58 0.20 11.86 3.14
C ALA A 58 1.31 11.24 4.02
N VAL A 59 1.12 11.22 5.34
CA VAL A 59 2.05 10.59 6.29
C VAL A 59 2.09 9.08 6.05
N GLU A 60 0.94 8.44 5.89
CA GLU A 60 0.81 7.01 5.60
C GLU A 60 1.49 6.64 4.27
N ALA A 61 1.25 7.43 3.21
CA ALA A 61 1.89 7.22 1.91
C ALA A 61 3.42 7.37 1.98
N LEU A 62 3.92 8.37 2.72
CA LEU A 62 5.36 8.57 2.87
C LEU A 62 6.01 7.45 3.71
N ALA A 63 5.34 6.97 4.75
CA ALA A 63 5.78 5.82 5.52
C ALA A 63 5.82 4.55 4.65
N ALA A 64 4.83 4.36 3.77
CA ALA A 64 4.82 3.26 2.82
C ALA A 64 5.98 3.32 1.82
N VAL A 65 6.34 4.52 1.32
CA VAL A 65 7.53 4.70 0.47
C VAL A 65 8.79 4.30 1.23
N ARG A 66 8.93 4.69 2.50
CA ARG A 66 10.10 4.30 3.32
C ARG A 66 10.17 2.79 3.55
N ALA A 67 9.04 2.16 3.87
CA ALA A 67 8.96 0.72 4.06
C ALA A 67 9.34 -0.05 2.79
N ALA A 68 8.91 0.41 1.61
CA ALA A 68 9.18 -0.24 0.33
C ALA A 68 10.62 -0.08 -0.17
N ARG A 69 11.35 0.98 0.21
CA ARG A 69 12.69 1.31 -0.33
C ARG A 69 13.76 0.23 -0.09
N GLY A 70 13.64 -0.54 1.00
CA GLY A 70 14.60 -1.59 1.35
C GLY A 70 14.22 -2.98 0.85
N VAL A 71 13.10 -3.11 0.12
CA VAL A 71 12.52 -4.40 -0.23
C VAL A 71 12.98 -4.80 -1.63
N SER A 72 13.63 -5.95 -1.72
CA SER A 72 14.01 -6.56 -2.99
C SER A 72 12.97 -7.61 -3.38
N ALA A 73 12.09 -7.26 -4.32
CA ALA A 73 11.01 -8.16 -4.77
C ALA A 73 10.91 -8.30 -6.30
N GLY A 74 10.34 -9.42 -6.75
CA GLY A 74 9.85 -9.72 -8.10
C GLY A 74 8.81 -8.70 -8.55
N ALA A 75 7.77 -8.58 -7.73
CA ALA A 75 6.65 -7.67 -7.84
C ALA A 75 6.21 -7.16 -6.46
N THR A 76 5.46 -6.06 -6.43
CA THR A 76 4.98 -5.45 -5.18
C THR A 76 3.47 -5.28 -5.18
N ILE A 77 2.80 -5.72 -4.13
CA ILE A 77 1.37 -5.48 -3.89
C ILE A 77 1.23 -4.40 -2.83
N PHE A 78 0.61 -3.28 -3.18
CA PHE A 78 0.23 -2.26 -2.20
C PHE A 78 -1.17 -2.58 -1.68
N SER A 79 -1.33 -2.65 -0.36
CA SER A 79 -2.59 -3.08 0.26
C SER A 79 -3.68 -2.00 0.32
N SER A 80 -3.39 -0.81 -0.24
CA SER A 80 -4.35 0.25 -0.48
C SER A 80 -3.82 1.25 -1.50
N VAL A 81 -4.73 2.08 -2.04
CA VAL A 81 -4.37 3.23 -2.88
C VAL A 81 -3.46 4.22 -2.13
N THR A 82 -3.69 4.45 -0.83
CA THR A 82 -2.84 5.33 0.00
C THR A 82 -1.41 4.80 0.09
N ALA A 83 -1.21 3.49 0.22
CA ALA A 83 0.12 2.88 0.26
C ALA A 83 0.88 3.05 -1.08
N ALA A 84 0.14 3.09 -2.19
CA ALA A 84 0.66 3.30 -3.54
C ALA A 84 0.84 4.78 -3.92
N LEU A 85 0.20 5.71 -3.20
CA LEU A 85 -0.05 7.09 -3.64
C LEU A 85 1.20 7.88 -4.05
N LEU A 86 2.32 7.65 -3.35
CA LEU A 86 3.59 8.34 -3.57
C LEU A 86 4.68 7.43 -4.14
N GLN A 87 4.32 6.18 -4.49
CA GLN A 87 5.28 5.20 -4.97
C GLN A 87 5.70 5.50 -6.39
N ARG A 88 6.93 5.08 -6.72
CA ARG A 88 7.46 5.04 -8.09
C ARG A 88 8.06 3.66 -8.33
N PRO A 89 7.22 2.62 -8.40
CA PRO A 89 7.68 1.24 -8.55
C PRO A 89 8.44 1.09 -9.87
N ARG A 90 9.52 0.31 -9.84
CA ARG A 90 10.36 -0.01 -11.00
C ARG A 90 10.13 -1.44 -11.52
N ALA A 91 9.41 -2.24 -10.75
CA ALA A 91 9.03 -3.61 -11.06
C ALA A 91 7.51 -3.68 -11.16
N PRO A 92 6.94 -4.78 -11.68
CA PRO A 92 5.51 -4.98 -11.73
C PRO A 92 4.87 -4.76 -10.35
N HIS A 93 3.69 -4.15 -10.31
CA HIS A 93 2.99 -3.85 -9.08
C HIS A 93 1.49 -3.95 -9.20
N ALA A 94 0.88 -4.40 -8.10
CA ALA A 94 -0.56 -4.45 -7.93
C ALA A 94 -1.01 -3.50 -6.82
N ILE A 95 -2.27 -3.07 -6.88
CA ILE A 95 -2.88 -2.26 -5.83
C ILE A 95 -4.18 -2.91 -5.41
N ARG A 96 -4.16 -3.56 -4.24
CA ARG A 96 -5.36 -4.10 -3.62
C ARG A 96 -6.08 -3.01 -2.85
N PHE A 97 -7.39 -2.89 -3.00
CA PHE A 97 -8.21 -1.95 -2.21
C PHE A 97 -9.65 -2.45 -2.09
N ASP A 98 -10.33 -2.02 -1.02
CA ASP A 98 -11.74 -2.28 -0.75
C ASP A 98 -12.64 -1.12 -1.23
N THR A 99 -12.13 0.11 -1.10
CA THR A 99 -12.81 1.33 -1.56
C THR A 99 -11.81 2.31 -2.16
N THR A 100 -12.26 3.09 -3.13
CA THR A 100 -11.51 4.24 -3.64
C THR A 100 -11.59 5.43 -2.68
N ALA A 101 -10.62 6.33 -2.79
CA ALA A 101 -10.65 7.65 -2.16
C ALA A 101 -11.81 8.50 -2.70
N SER A 102 -12.23 8.29 -3.94
CA SER A 102 -13.43 8.95 -4.48
C SER A 102 -14.69 8.68 -3.65
N LEU A 103 -14.83 7.48 -3.09
CA LEU A 103 -15.97 7.09 -2.26
C LEU A 103 -15.73 7.37 -0.77
N SER A 104 -14.51 7.16 -0.28
CA SER A 104 -14.20 7.26 1.17
C SER A 104 -13.75 8.65 1.64
N ARG A 105 -13.53 9.61 0.73
CA ARG A 105 -13.04 10.97 1.03
C ARG A 105 -13.79 12.03 0.20
N PRO A 106 -15.11 12.24 0.41
CA PRO A 106 -15.85 13.29 -0.29
C PRO A 106 -15.37 14.69 0.12
N GLY A 107 -15.58 15.70 -0.73
CA GLY A 107 -15.28 17.11 -0.44
C GLY A 107 -13.88 17.59 -0.89
N VAL A 108 -13.56 18.85 -0.55
CA VAL A 108 -12.37 19.57 -1.07
C VAL A 108 -11.06 18.99 -0.53
N GLY A 109 -11.05 18.53 0.73
CA GLY A 109 -9.85 17.95 1.36
C GLY A 109 -9.32 16.69 0.67
N GLY A 110 -10.18 15.93 -0.01
CA GLY A 110 -9.79 14.74 -0.78
C GLY A 110 -9.52 15.00 -2.27
N ALA A 111 -9.68 16.23 -2.77
CA ALA A 111 -9.65 16.52 -4.21
C ALA A 111 -8.29 16.17 -4.86
N TRP A 112 -7.19 16.48 -4.17
CA TRP A 112 -5.86 16.13 -4.63
C TRP A 112 -5.66 14.61 -4.70
N GLN A 113 -6.11 13.88 -3.67
CA GLN A 113 -5.99 12.42 -3.60
C GLN A 113 -6.81 11.74 -4.69
N ARG A 114 -8.05 12.19 -4.94
CA ARG A 114 -8.89 11.69 -6.04
C ARG A 114 -8.24 11.91 -7.41
N ARG A 115 -7.63 13.08 -7.62
CA ARG A 115 -6.93 13.38 -8.88
C ARG A 115 -5.70 12.50 -9.07
N ARG A 116 -4.97 12.22 -7.99
CA ARG A 116 -3.80 11.33 -8.02
C ARG A 116 -4.17 9.86 -8.15
N GLU A 117 -5.21 9.42 -7.46
CA GLU A 117 -5.72 8.05 -7.44
C GLU A 117 -5.94 7.51 -8.85
N GLN A 118 -6.60 8.26 -9.73
CA GLN A 118 -6.83 7.82 -11.11
C GLN A 118 -5.52 7.50 -11.84
N GLY A 119 -4.50 8.36 -11.68
CA GLY A 119 -3.20 8.13 -12.27
C GLY A 119 -2.40 7.01 -11.60
N VAL A 120 -2.67 6.70 -10.33
CA VAL A 120 -2.04 5.60 -9.59
C VAL A 120 -2.64 4.26 -10.01
N LEU A 121 -3.98 4.17 -10.06
CA LEU A 121 -4.68 2.97 -10.50
C LEU A 121 -4.37 2.63 -11.97
N ALA A 122 -4.37 3.63 -12.86
CA ALA A 122 -4.10 3.42 -14.28
C ALA A 122 -2.67 2.94 -14.60
N ARG A 123 -1.74 3.04 -13.64
CA ARG A 123 -0.36 2.59 -13.79
C ARG A 123 -0.10 1.21 -13.21
N ALA A 124 -1.01 0.68 -12.40
CA ALA A 124 -0.86 -0.63 -11.81
C ALA A 124 -1.03 -1.71 -12.86
N ASP A 125 -0.23 -2.78 -12.76
CA ASP A 125 -0.33 -3.94 -13.64
C ASP A 125 -1.54 -4.82 -13.27
N LEU A 126 -2.01 -4.70 -12.02
CA LEU A 126 -3.19 -5.40 -11.49
C LEU A 126 -3.84 -4.58 -10.36
N LEU A 127 -5.16 -4.69 -10.23
CA LEU A 127 -5.97 -4.07 -9.17
C LEU A 127 -6.64 -5.17 -8.32
#